data_AF-A0A545TA65-F1
#
_entry.id   AF-A0A545TA65-F1
#
_cell.length_a   1.000
_cell.length_b   1.000
_cell.length_c   1.000
_cell.angle_alpha   90.00
_cell.angle_beta   90.00
_cell.angle_gamma   90.00
#
_symmetry.space_group_name_H-M   'P 1'
#
loop_
_entity.id
_entity.type
_entity.pdbx_description
1 polymer ?
#
loop_
_entity_poly.entity_id
_entity_poly.type
_entity_poly.pdbx_seq_one_letter_code
_entity_poly.pdbx_strand_id
1 'polypeptide(L)'
;MRDPERIDEILDLIGRIWKKYPDLRFQQLIYICQSEYSEMHKGLGKVESEEKDGFKRVGFDLFNLEDDQFLKYLKFSLKHGTWSKDA
;
A
#
# COMPACT_ATOMS: atom_id res chain seq x y z
N MET A 1 14.91 -11.36 3.63
CA MET A 1 16.02 -11.85 2.76
C MET A 1 15.92 -11.14 1.42
N ARG A 2 17.02 -10.63 0.86
CA ARG A 2 17.03 -9.82 -0.38
C ARG A 2 17.18 -10.68 -1.63
N ASP A 3 16.27 -11.64 -1.79
CA ASP A 3 16.18 -12.47 -2.98
C ASP A 3 15.73 -11.62 -4.19
N PRO A 4 16.44 -11.62 -5.34
CA PRO A 4 15.99 -10.92 -6.53
C PRO A 4 14.59 -11.34 -7.03
N GLU A 5 14.21 -12.62 -6.88
CA GLU A 5 12.92 -13.15 -7.41
C GLU A 5 11.70 -12.46 -6.78
N ARG A 6 11.82 -11.97 -5.55
CA ARG A 6 10.71 -11.26 -4.87
C ARG A 6 10.35 -9.94 -5.56
N ILE A 7 11.26 -9.34 -6.35
CA ILE A 7 10.99 -8.11 -7.11
C ILE A 7 9.92 -8.39 -8.17
N ASP A 8 10.11 -9.44 -8.96
CA ASP A 8 9.16 -9.83 -10.00
C ASP A 8 7.83 -10.29 -9.39
N GLU A 9 7.84 -11.00 -8.25
CA GLU A 9 6.61 -11.38 -7.55
C GLU A 9 5.84 -10.15 -7.03
N ILE A 10 6.52 -9.14 -6.45
CA ILE A 10 5.89 -7.89 -6.01
C ILE A 10 5.31 -7.13 -7.20
N LEU A 11 6.03 -7.05 -8.33
CA LEU A 11 5.56 -6.36 -9.53
C LEU A 11 4.38 -7.08 -10.20
N ASP A 12 4.36 -8.41 -10.27
CA ASP A 12 3.19 -9.18 -10.73
C ASP A 12 1.96 -8.92 -9.86
N LEU A 13 2.11 -9.00 -8.54
CA LEU A 13 1.00 -8.77 -7.60
C LEU A 13 0.45 -7.35 -7.71
N ILE A 14 1.31 -6.32 -7.73
CA ILE A 14 0.89 -4.93 -7.94
C ILE A 14 0.20 -4.78 -9.31
N GLY A 15 0.77 -5.33 -10.38
CA GLY A 15 0.19 -5.27 -11.72
C GLY A 15 -1.18 -5.97 -11.82
N ARG A 16 -1.40 -7.06 -11.07
CA ARG A 16 -2.68 -7.79 -11.01
C ARG A 16 -3.72 -7.09 -10.17
N ILE A 17 -3.33 -6.42 -9.09
CA ILE A 17 -4.23 -5.53 -8.34
C ILE A 17 -4.61 -4.34 -9.23
N TRP A 18 -3.64 -3.69 -9.88
CA TRP A 18 -3.89 -2.53 -10.74
C TRP A 18 -4.84 -2.85 -11.91
N LYS A 19 -4.68 -4.01 -12.56
CA LYS A 19 -5.58 -4.48 -13.63
C LYS A 19 -7.03 -4.71 -13.17
N LYS A 20 -7.30 -4.86 -11.87
CA LYS A 20 -8.68 -4.90 -11.33
C LYS A 20 -9.29 -3.50 -11.16
N TYR A 21 -8.45 -2.46 -11.05
CA TYR A 21 -8.85 -1.08 -10.74
C TYR A 21 -8.15 -0.10 -11.70
N PRO A 22 -8.46 -0.16 -13.01
CA PRO A 22 -7.72 0.56 -14.05
C PRO A 22 -7.82 2.09 -13.96
N ASP A 23 -8.83 2.61 -13.25
CA ASP A 23 -9.05 4.06 -13.06
C ASP A 23 -8.06 4.68 -12.05
N LEU A 24 -7.41 3.85 -11.21
CA LEU A 24 -6.34 4.33 -10.32
C LEU A 24 -5.08 4.66 -11.12
N ARG A 25 -4.46 5.81 -10.86
CA ARG A 25 -3.06 6.04 -11.27
C ARG A 25 -2.13 5.25 -10.35
N PHE A 26 -0.96 4.82 -10.85
CA PHE A 26 0.00 4.01 -10.09
C PHE A 26 0.30 4.54 -8.67
N GLN A 27 0.55 5.85 -8.53
CA GLN A 27 0.82 6.43 -7.20
C GLN A 27 -0.39 6.44 -6.26
N GLN A 28 -1.62 6.48 -6.79
CA GLN A 28 -2.84 6.33 -5.98
C GLN A 28 -2.95 4.89 -5.47
N LEU A 29 -2.68 3.90 -6.34
CA LEU A 29 -2.63 2.49 -5.94
C LEU A 29 -1.59 2.27 -4.83
N ILE A 30 -0.36 2.75 -4.99
CA ILE A 30 0.70 2.61 -3.98
C ILE A 30 0.32 3.30 -2.66
N TYR A 31 -0.29 4.49 -2.70
CA TYR A 31 -0.76 5.16 -1.48
C TYR A 31 -1.87 4.37 -0.78
N ILE A 32 -2.81 3.78 -1.51
CA ILE A 32 -3.84 2.90 -0.92
C ILE A 32 -3.21 1.64 -0.33
N CYS A 33 -2.23 1.02 -1.01
CA CYS A 33 -1.46 -0.10 -0.47
C CYS A 33 -0.83 0.24 0.89
N GLN A 34 -0.28 1.46 1.01
CA GLN A 34 0.34 1.93 2.25
C GLN A 34 -0.70 2.17 3.36
N SER A 35 -1.86 2.76 3.04
CA SER A 35 -2.95 3.00 3.99
C SER A 35 -3.53 1.69 4.52
N GLU A 36 -3.93 0.77 3.64
CA GLU A 36 -4.46 -0.54 4.01
C GLU A 36 -3.43 -1.32 4.86
N TYR A 37 -2.15 -1.33 4.47
CA TYR A 37 -1.10 -2.00 5.24
C TYR A 37 -0.99 -1.41 6.65
N SER A 38 -0.92 -0.08 6.75
CA SER A 38 -0.88 0.64 8.03
C SER A 38 -2.08 0.28 8.91
N GLU A 39 -3.30 0.36 8.38
CA GLU A 39 -4.55 0.08 9.10
C GLU A 39 -4.61 -1.37 9.60
N MET A 40 -4.28 -2.34 8.75
CA MET A 40 -4.18 -3.77 9.13
C MET A 40 -3.16 -4.01 10.27
N HIS A 41 -2.15 -3.14 10.40
CA HIS A 41 -1.09 -3.23 11.40
C HIS A 41 -1.19 -2.15 12.48
N LYS A 42 -2.41 -1.72 12.84
CA LYS A 42 -2.70 -0.77 13.95
C LYS A 42 -2.10 0.63 13.77
N GLY A 43 -2.04 1.13 12.54
CA GLY A 43 -1.47 2.44 12.20
C GLY A 43 0.05 2.43 12.01
N LEU A 44 0.66 1.28 11.72
CA LEU A 44 2.11 1.17 11.55
C LEU A 44 2.60 2.11 10.45
N GLY A 45 3.54 2.98 10.80
CA GLY A 45 4.12 3.96 9.87
C GLY A 45 3.23 5.15 9.54
N LYS A 46 2.00 5.23 10.07
CA LYS A 46 1.13 6.38 9.85
C LYS A 46 1.75 7.64 10.46
N VAL A 47 1.97 8.65 9.63
CA VAL A 47 2.43 9.98 10.02
C VAL A 47 1.28 10.96 9.79
N GLU A 48 0.93 11.73 10.81
CA GLU A 48 -0.02 12.84 10.69
C GLU A 48 0.74 14.15 10.85
N SER A 49 0.54 15.08 9.93
CA SER A 49 1.10 16.43 9.98
C SER A 49 0.01 17.48 9.77
N GLU A 50 0.18 18.62 10.43
CA GLU A 50 -0.72 19.77 10.32
C GLU A 50 0.08 20.93 9.72
N GLU A 51 -0.35 21.43 8.56
CA GLU A 51 0.27 22.59 7.92
C GLU A 51 -0.16 23.89 8.61
N LYS A 52 0.52 25.00 8.29
CA LYS A 52 0.35 26.29 8.98
C LYS A 52 -1.03 26.93 8.80
N ASP A 53 -1.81 26.44 7.84
CA ASP A 53 -3.20 26.81 7.55
C ASP A 53 -4.23 25.89 8.24
N GLY A 54 -3.78 24.90 9.02
CA GLY A 54 -4.63 23.88 9.66
C GLY A 54 -4.96 22.70 8.75
N PHE A 55 -4.41 22.63 7.52
CA PHE A 55 -4.62 21.48 6.64
C PHE A 55 -3.89 20.24 7.18
N LYS A 56 -4.64 19.16 7.45
CA LYS A 56 -4.09 17.91 7.96
C LYS A 56 -3.73 16.97 6.81
N ARG A 57 -2.49 16.49 6.79
CA ARG A 57 -2.01 15.46 5.86
C ARG A 57 -1.72 14.18 6.62
N VAL A 58 -2.14 13.07 6.03
CA VAL A 58 -1.70 11.74 6.40
C VAL A 58 -0.64 11.30 5.39
N GLY A 59 0.41 10.65 5.89
CA GLY A 59 1.41 9.94 5.09
C GLY A 59 1.78 8.62 5.77
N PHE A 60 2.61 7.83 5.10
CA PHE A 60 3.02 6.52 5.59
C PHE A 60 4.53 6.33 5.43
N ASP A 61 5.25 6.33 6.55
CA ASP A 61 6.65 5.92 6.62
C ASP A 61 6.73 4.40 6.84
N LEU A 62 6.88 3.67 5.73
CA LEU A 62 7.12 2.23 5.73
C LEU A 62 8.58 1.89 5.40
N PHE A 63 9.54 2.77 5.71
CA PHE A 63 10.96 2.57 5.35
C PHE A 63 11.56 1.27 5.89
N ASN A 64 11.09 0.81 7.06
CA ASN A 64 11.54 -0.44 7.70
C ASN A 64 10.61 -1.64 7.44
N LEU A 65 9.71 -1.55 6.46
CA LEU A 65 8.86 -2.66 6.07
C LEU A 65 9.66 -3.66 5.22
N GLU A 66 9.82 -4.89 5.70
CA GLU A 66 10.47 -5.96 4.94
C GLU A 66 9.56 -6.46 3.81
N ASP A 67 10.14 -6.72 2.63
CA ASP A 67 9.43 -7.18 1.44
C ASP A 67 8.56 -8.41 1.70
N ASP A 68 8.97 -9.35 2.56
CA ASP A 68 8.18 -10.57 2.81
C ASP A 68 6.87 -10.28 3.56
N GLN A 69 6.85 -9.22 4.38
CA GLN A 69 5.64 -8.73 5.04
C GLN A 69 4.73 -8.01 4.05
N PHE A 70 5.30 -7.14 3.20
CA PHE A 70 4.54 -6.46 2.16
C PHE A 70 3.94 -7.42 1.13
N LEU A 71 4.70 -8.46 0.75
CA LEU A 71 4.30 -9.50 -0.18
C LEU A 71 3.19 -10.40 0.39
N LYS A 72 3.21 -10.71 1.69
CA LYS A 72 2.08 -11.34 2.40
C LYS A 72 0.82 -10.46 2.33
N TYR A 73 0.96 -9.16 2.54
CA TYR A 73 -0.15 -8.20 2.39
C TYR A 73 -0.68 -8.15 0.94
N LEU A 74 0.18 -8.03 -0.08
CA LEU A 74 -0.25 -8.02 -1.48
C LEU A 74 -1.00 -9.30 -1.88
N LYS A 75 -0.53 -10.47 -1.42
CA LYS A 75 -1.22 -11.77 -1.59
C LYS A 75 -2.58 -11.81 -0.88
N PHE A 76 -2.72 -11.16 0.26
CA PHE A 76 -3.99 -11.02 0.98
C PHE A 76 -4.94 -10.06 0.25
N SER A 77 -4.50 -8.84 -0.06
CA SER A 77 -5.38 -7.81 -0.63
C SER A 77 -5.77 -8.09 -2.09
N LEU A 78 -4.94 -8.81 -2.87
CA LEU A 78 -5.36 -9.34 -4.18
C LEU A 78 -6.55 -10.33 -4.08
N LYS A 79 -6.69 -11.04 -2.95
CA LYS A 79 -7.79 -11.99 -2.70
C LYS A 79 -8.99 -11.37 -1.99
N HIS A 80 -8.77 -10.41 -1.09
CA HIS A 80 -9.78 -9.94 -0.13
C HIS A 80 -10.04 -8.43 -0.15
N GLY A 81 -9.20 -7.63 -0.79
CA GLY A 81 -9.33 -6.17 -0.78
C GLY A 81 -10.55 -5.67 -1.55
N THR A 82 -11.22 -4.64 -1.01
CA THR A 82 -12.40 -4.00 -1.61
C THR A 82 -12.05 -2.59 -2.09
N TRP A 83 -11.12 -2.49 -3.04
CA TRP A 83 -10.47 -1.25 -3.52
C TRP A 83 -11.37 -0.30 -4.34
N SER A 84 -12.66 -0.22 -4.02
CA SER A 84 -13.65 0.54 -4.81
C SER A 84 -14.84 1.05 -3.99
N LYS A 85 -14.79 0.99 -2.65
CA LYS A 85 -15.97 1.34 -1.82
C LYS A 85 -16.14 2.84 -1.58
N ASP A 86 -15.05 3.61 -1.54
CA ASP A 86 -15.07 5.02 -1.13
C ASP A 86 -14.04 5.88 -1.91
N ALA A 87 -13.98 5.71 -3.25
CA ALA A 87 -13.11 6.49 -4.16
C ALA A 87 -13.94 7.44 -5.04
#